data_AF-A0A6N3ICX4-F1
#
_entry.id   AF-A0A6N3ICX4-F1
#
_cell.length_a   1.000
_cell.length_b   1.000
_cell.length_c   1.000
_cell.angle_alpha   90.00
_cell.angle_beta   90.00
_cell.angle_gamma   90.00
#
_symmetry.space_group_name_H-M   'P 1'
#
loop_
_entity.id
_entity.type
_entity.pdbx_description
1 polymer ?
#
loop_
_entity_poly.entity_id
_entity_poly.type
_entity_poly.pdbx_seq_one_letter_code
_entity_poly.pdbx_strand_id
1 'polypeptide(L)'
;MKKMLPAILITLGISGAVYAADENALNELASNSSMYAAYYIVVEECIKDEKNLETKQKFAQLGDEMLMASIFFSNQKTAQSRFNLFKKQVYEEVEYSCGNISRVVEKYGDTCLLLSTEFRRKQ
;
A
#
# COMPACT_ATOMS: atom_id res chain seq x y z
N MET A 1 -34.06 49.80 31.37
CA MET A 1 -34.30 48.34 31.29
C MET A 1 -33.75 47.84 29.95
N LYS A 2 -32.62 47.11 29.97
CA LYS A 2 -31.93 46.60 28.78
C LYS A 2 -32.69 45.38 28.25
N LYS A 3 -33.12 45.40 26.99
CA LYS A 3 -33.69 44.24 26.30
C LYS A 3 -32.54 43.35 25.82
N MET A 4 -32.33 42.22 26.48
CA MET A 4 -31.51 41.12 25.95
C MET A 4 -32.36 40.31 24.98
N LEU A 5 -32.04 40.36 23.69
CA LEU A 5 -32.50 39.36 22.72
C LEU A 5 -31.55 38.15 22.79
N PRO A 6 -32.05 36.91 22.87
CA PRO A 6 -31.21 35.74 22.80
C PRO A 6 -30.83 35.47 21.34
N ALA A 7 -29.53 35.53 21.05
CA ALA A 7 -28.95 35.05 19.80
C ALA A 7 -29.09 33.53 19.74
N ILE A 8 -30.11 33.07 19.03
CA ILE A 8 -30.37 31.67 18.76
C ILE A 8 -30.22 31.46 17.25
N LEU A 9 -29.55 30.36 16.90
CA LEU A 9 -29.64 29.63 15.62
C LEU A 9 -28.74 30.03 14.43
N ILE A 10 -27.40 29.99 14.55
CA ILE A 10 -26.53 29.64 13.40
C ILE A 10 -25.25 28.91 13.85
N THR A 11 -25.34 27.64 14.24
CA THR A 11 -24.17 26.73 14.28
C THR A 11 -24.60 25.26 14.23
N LEU A 12 -25.33 24.87 13.18
CA LEU A 12 -25.53 23.46 12.84
C LEU A 12 -25.43 23.34 11.32
N GLY A 13 -24.24 23.01 10.83
CA GLY A 13 -24.07 22.82 9.39
C GLY A 13 -22.64 22.79 8.86
N ILE A 14 -21.63 22.41 9.64
CA ILE A 14 -20.30 22.09 9.08
C ILE A 14 -19.70 20.91 9.85
N SER A 15 -20.29 19.72 9.73
CA SER A 15 -19.65 18.48 10.22
C SER A 15 -19.83 17.30 9.26
N GLY A 16 -20.18 17.55 8.00
CA GLY A 16 -20.44 16.50 7.01
C GLY A 16 -19.32 16.26 6.00
N ALA A 17 -18.32 17.14 5.89
CA ALA A 17 -17.33 17.10 4.80
C ALA A 17 -15.94 16.57 5.19
N VAL A 18 -15.73 16.16 6.45
CA VAL A 18 -14.40 15.75 6.94
C VAL A 18 -14.17 14.23 6.82
N TYR A 19 -15.22 13.42 6.65
CA TYR A 19 -15.09 11.95 6.63
C TYR A 19 -14.97 11.31 5.23
N ALA A 20 -15.26 12.04 4.14
CA ALA A 20 -15.22 11.46 2.79
C ALA A 20 -13.82 11.48 2.13
N ALA A 21 -12.89 12.29 2.64
CA ALA A 21 -11.52 12.34 2.12
C ALA A 21 -10.64 11.16 2.62
N ASP A 22 -11.03 10.52 3.73
CA ASP A 22 -10.21 9.48 4.39
C ASP A 22 -10.37 8.11 3.72
N GLU A 23 -11.60 7.71 3.34
CA GLU A 23 -11.83 6.37 2.77
C GLU A 23 -11.13 6.15 1.42
N ASN A 24 -11.12 7.16 0.55
CA ASN A 24 -10.42 7.07 -0.74
C ASN A 24 -8.90 6.96 -0.55
N ALA A 25 -8.34 7.74 0.37
CA ALA A 25 -6.92 7.71 0.68
C ALA A 25 -6.52 6.36 1.30
N LEU A 26 -7.31 5.83 2.23
CA LEU A 26 -7.09 4.50 2.81
C LEU A 26 -7.17 3.40 1.75
N ASN A 27 -8.14 3.48 0.85
CA ASN A 27 -8.29 2.50 -0.22
C ASN A 27 -7.11 2.55 -1.22
N GLU A 28 -6.60 3.75 -1.53
CA GLU A 28 -5.41 3.94 -2.35
C GLU A 28 -4.17 3.36 -1.67
N LEU A 29 -3.97 3.66 -0.38
CA LEU A 29 -2.89 3.06 0.42
C LEU A 29 -2.99 1.53 0.43
N ALA A 30 -4.18 0.98 0.64
CA ALA A 30 -4.40 -0.47 0.58
C ALA A 30 -4.02 -1.05 -0.80
N SER A 31 -4.41 -0.39 -1.88
CA SER A 31 -4.06 -0.82 -3.25
C SER A 31 -2.56 -0.77 -3.51
N ASN A 32 -1.90 0.33 -3.15
CA ASN A 32 -0.44 0.50 -3.31
C ASN A 32 0.33 -0.51 -2.48
N SER A 33 -0.07 -0.75 -1.23
CA SER A 33 0.52 -1.79 -0.39
C SER A 33 0.39 -3.19 -1.00
N SER A 34 -0.77 -3.54 -1.56
CA SER A 34 -0.93 -4.82 -2.27
C SER A 34 -0.02 -4.94 -3.51
N MET A 35 0.14 -3.85 -4.26
CA MET A 35 1.02 -3.81 -5.43
C MET A 35 2.50 -3.96 -5.03
N TYR A 36 2.91 -3.32 -3.94
CA TYR A 36 4.28 -3.40 -3.45
C TYR A 36 4.60 -4.75 -2.84
N ALA A 37 3.64 -5.36 -2.14
CA ALA A 37 3.74 -6.75 -1.71
C ALA A 37 3.99 -7.68 -2.91
N ALA A 38 3.20 -7.52 -3.98
CA ALA A 38 3.38 -8.29 -5.21
C ALA A 38 4.76 -8.08 -5.85
N TYR A 39 5.21 -6.82 -5.94
CA TYR A 39 6.54 -6.48 -6.44
C TYR A 39 7.65 -7.19 -5.64
N TYR A 40 7.67 -7.05 -4.32
CA TYR A 40 8.73 -7.62 -3.50
C TYR A 40 8.79 -9.14 -3.59
N ILE A 41 7.63 -9.81 -3.60
CA ILE A 41 7.57 -11.27 -3.77
C ILE A 41 8.06 -11.70 -5.16
N VAL A 42 7.69 -11.01 -6.24
CA VAL A 42 8.21 -11.36 -7.57
C VAL A 42 9.72 -11.13 -7.67
N VAL A 43 10.24 -10.05 -7.06
CA VAL A 43 11.70 -9.82 -7.00
C VAL A 43 12.40 -10.91 -6.22
N GLU A 44 11.88 -11.30 -5.05
CA GLU A 44 12.42 -12.39 -4.24
C GLU A 44 12.55 -13.68 -5.03
N GLU A 45 11.48 -14.09 -5.72
CA GLU A 45 11.46 -15.28 -6.58
C GLU A 45 12.44 -15.16 -7.76
N CYS A 46 12.63 -13.95 -8.29
CA CYS A 46 13.53 -13.69 -9.41
C CYS A 46 15.02 -13.60 -9.03
N ILE A 47 15.36 -13.50 -7.75
CA ILE A 47 16.75 -13.58 -7.29
C ILE A 47 17.22 -15.04 -7.47
N LYS A 48 18.00 -15.29 -8.53
CA LYS A 48 18.45 -16.65 -8.87
C LYS A 48 19.63 -17.16 -8.03
N ASP A 49 20.34 -16.26 -7.36
CA ASP A 49 21.58 -16.62 -6.64
C ASP A 49 21.29 -17.00 -5.19
N GLU A 50 21.49 -18.28 -4.86
CA GLU A 50 21.36 -18.84 -3.51
C GLU A 50 22.32 -18.16 -2.50
N LYS A 51 23.37 -17.49 -2.98
CA LYS A 51 24.29 -16.73 -2.12
C LYS A 51 23.68 -15.43 -1.57
N ASN A 52 22.56 -14.98 -2.12
CA ASN A 52 21.83 -13.79 -1.70
C ASN A 52 20.62 -14.13 -0.82
N LEU A 53 20.76 -15.13 0.06
CA LEU A 53 19.74 -15.55 1.03
C LEU A 53 19.22 -14.39 1.88
N GLU A 54 20.12 -13.52 2.36
CA GLU A 54 19.74 -12.35 3.16
C GLU A 54 18.87 -11.39 2.36
N THR A 55 19.24 -11.11 1.10
CA THR A 55 18.48 -10.23 0.21
C THR A 55 17.11 -10.83 -0.09
N LYS A 56 17.03 -12.13 -0.41
CA LYS A 56 15.75 -12.83 -0.57
C LYS A 56 14.85 -12.69 0.64
N GLN A 57 15.39 -12.96 1.83
CA GLN A 57 14.64 -12.85 3.08
C GLN A 57 14.14 -11.42 3.32
N LYS A 58 14.96 -10.39 3.00
CA LYS A 58 14.52 -8.98 3.09
C LYS A 58 13.35 -8.69 2.17
N PHE A 59 13.39 -9.15 0.93
CA PHE A 59 12.27 -8.97 -0.01
C PHE A 59 11.02 -9.73 0.43
N ALA A 60 11.16 -10.96 0.94
CA ALA A 60 10.03 -11.71 1.51
C ALA A 60 9.39 -10.95 2.69
N GLN A 61 10.21 -10.47 3.64
CA GLN A 61 9.73 -9.69 4.79
C GLN A 61 9.02 -8.40 4.37
N LEU A 62 9.59 -7.66 3.42
CA LEU A 62 8.96 -6.45 2.87
C LEU A 62 7.64 -6.78 2.16
N GLY A 63 7.57 -7.92 1.48
CA GLY A 63 6.34 -8.45 0.89
C GLY A 63 5.25 -8.68 1.93
N ASP A 64 5.59 -9.39 3.01
CA ASP A 64 4.67 -9.69 4.11
C ASP A 64 4.20 -8.41 4.82
N GLU A 65 5.11 -7.49 5.12
CA GLU A 65 4.78 -6.20 5.75
C GLU A 65 3.81 -5.38 4.91
N MET A 66 4.00 -5.33 3.60
CA MET A 66 3.11 -4.59 2.71
C MET A 66 1.77 -5.30 2.51
N LEU A 67 1.75 -6.64 2.53
CA LEU A 67 0.47 -7.35 2.54
C LEU A 67 -0.30 -7.05 3.83
N MET A 68 0.37 -7.06 4.98
CA MET A 68 -0.21 -6.68 6.26
C MET A 68 -0.69 -5.22 6.27
N ALA A 69 0.06 -4.29 5.70
CA ALA A 69 -0.37 -2.91 5.51
C ALA A 69 -1.65 -2.83 4.68
N SER A 70 -1.73 -3.58 3.58
CA SER A 70 -2.92 -3.62 2.74
C SER A 70 -4.13 -4.18 3.50
N ILE A 71 -3.93 -5.19 4.34
CA ILE A 71 -4.99 -5.74 5.20
C ILE A 71 -5.46 -4.69 6.20
N PHE A 72 -4.51 -3.99 6.83
CA PHE A 72 -4.78 -2.95 7.82
C PHE A 72 -5.61 -1.79 7.24
N PHE A 73 -5.26 -1.31 6.05
CA PHE A 73 -6.00 -0.23 5.38
C PHE A 73 -7.28 -0.69 4.67
N SER A 74 -7.58 -1.99 4.66
CA SER A 74 -8.81 -2.52 4.03
C SER A 74 -9.36 -3.74 4.78
N ASN A 75 -9.19 -4.93 4.21
CA ASN A 75 -9.50 -6.21 4.83
C ASN A 75 -8.74 -7.35 4.10
N GLN A 76 -8.69 -8.52 4.72
CA GLN A 76 -7.96 -9.69 4.21
C GLN A 76 -8.40 -10.14 2.81
N LYS A 77 -9.71 -10.21 2.55
CA LYS A 77 -10.22 -10.70 1.27
C LYS A 77 -9.87 -9.76 0.12
N THR A 78 -10.05 -8.46 0.33
CA THR A 78 -9.74 -7.43 -0.67
C THR A 78 -8.24 -7.33 -0.91
N ALA A 79 -7.43 -7.31 0.17
CA ALA A 79 -5.97 -7.30 0.08
C ALA A 79 -5.44 -8.50 -0.72
N GLN A 80 -5.89 -9.71 -0.40
CA GLN A 80 -5.46 -10.92 -1.11
C GLN A 80 -5.86 -10.91 -2.58
N SER A 81 -7.08 -10.45 -2.89
CA SER A 81 -7.55 -10.34 -4.28
C SER A 81 -6.68 -9.36 -5.09
N ARG A 82 -6.33 -8.21 -4.50
CA ARG A 82 -5.46 -7.21 -5.13
C ARG A 82 -4.04 -7.72 -5.29
N PHE A 83 -3.48 -8.32 -4.24
CA PHE A 83 -2.17 -8.94 -4.28
C PHE A 83 -2.05 -9.97 -5.41
N ASN A 84 -3.03 -10.87 -5.55
CA ASN A 84 -3.01 -11.87 -6.61
C ASN A 84 -3.09 -11.23 -8.01
N LEU A 85 -3.92 -10.19 -8.17
CA LEU A 85 -4.04 -9.44 -9.43
C LEU A 85 -2.71 -8.75 -9.79
N PHE A 86 -2.13 -7.99 -8.85
CA PHE A 86 -0.87 -7.28 -9.07
C PHE A 86 0.30 -8.24 -9.24
N LYS A 87 0.34 -9.37 -8.52
CA LYS A 87 1.38 -10.40 -8.69
C LYS A 87 1.36 -10.94 -10.12
N LYS A 88 0.18 -11.21 -10.68
CA LYS A 88 0.06 -11.58 -12.10
C LYS A 88 0.59 -10.48 -13.03
N GLN A 89 0.22 -9.22 -12.79
CA GLN A 89 0.68 -8.09 -13.62
C GLN A 89 2.21 -7.93 -13.56
N VAL A 90 2.81 -8.01 -12.37
CA VAL A 90 4.26 -7.90 -12.22
C VAL A 90 4.98 -9.10 -12.86
N TYR A 91 4.40 -10.31 -12.82
CA TYR A 91 4.93 -11.44 -13.58
C TYR A 91 4.93 -11.23 -15.08
N GLU A 92 3.84 -10.65 -15.62
CA GLU A 92 3.75 -10.29 -17.04
C GLU A 92 4.87 -9.30 -17.40
N GLU A 93 5.15 -8.33 -16.53
CA GLU A 93 6.25 -7.37 -16.74
C GLU A 93 7.65 -8.00 -16.70
N VAL A 94 7.86 -9.07 -15.92
CA VAL A 94 9.13 -9.84 -15.93
C VAL A 94 9.13 -11.00 -16.94
N GLU A 95 8.16 -11.04 -17.85
CA GLU A 95 7.99 -12.07 -18.88
C GLU A 95 7.93 -13.50 -18.31
N TYR A 96 7.39 -13.66 -17.10
CA TYR A 96 7.28 -14.92 -16.35
C TYR A 96 8.60 -15.68 -16.13
N SER A 97 9.75 -15.11 -16.51
CA SER A 97 11.06 -15.78 -16.55
C SER A 97 12.18 -14.94 -15.93
N CYS A 98 11.80 -13.81 -15.32
CA CYS A 98 12.70 -12.82 -14.74
C CYS A 98 13.63 -12.15 -15.76
N GLY A 99 13.30 -12.23 -17.06
CA GLY A 99 14.10 -11.67 -18.15
C GLY A 99 14.23 -10.14 -18.05
N ASN A 100 13.18 -9.48 -17.58
CA ASN A 100 13.11 -8.01 -17.45
C ASN A 100 13.06 -7.55 -15.98
N ILE A 101 13.69 -8.28 -15.06
CA ILE A 101 13.64 -7.93 -13.63
C ILE A 101 14.21 -6.53 -13.35
N SER A 102 15.22 -6.07 -14.08
CA SER A 102 15.79 -4.72 -13.95
C SER A 102 14.75 -3.62 -14.17
N ARG A 103 13.93 -3.75 -15.21
CA ARG A 103 12.84 -2.80 -15.52
C ARG A 103 11.82 -2.72 -14.40
N VAL A 104 11.47 -3.86 -13.80
CA VAL A 104 10.54 -3.92 -12.68
C VAL A 104 11.15 -3.28 -11.43
N VAL A 105 12.44 -3.51 -11.17
CA VAL A 105 13.16 -2.85 -10.07
C VAL A 105 13.22 -1.33 -10.28
N GLU A 106 13.53 -0.84 -11.47
CA GLU A 106 13.56 0.60 -11.77
C GLU A 106 12.18 1.25 -11.65
N LYS A 107 11.12 0.58 -12.10
CA LYS A 107 9.75 1.10 -12.08
C LYS A 107 9.16 1.22 -10.68
N TYR A 108 9.42 0.24 -9.83
CA TYR A 108 8.73 0.11 -8.54
C TYR A 108 9.63 0.41 -7.34
N GLY A 109 10.93 0.11 -7.41
CA GLY A 109 11.85 0.02 -6.27
C GLY A 109 11.81 1.21 -5.31
N ASP A 110 12.02 2.42 -5.82
CA ASP A 110 12.09 3.63 -4.98
C ASP A 110 10.74 3.93 -4.29
N THR A 111 9.64 3.80 -5.03
CA THR A 111 8.30 4.09 -4.50
C THR A 111 7.84 3.04 -3.49
N CYS A 112 8.14 1.76 -3.73
CA CYS A 112 7.89 0.67 -2.79
C CYS A 112 8.65 0.91 -1.48
N LEU A 113 9.94 1.24 -1.58
CA LEU A 113 10.81 1.44 -0.42
C LEU A 113 10.34 2.61 0.45
N LEU A 114 9.90 3.71 -0.19
CA LEU A 114 9.36 4.86 0.51
C LEU A 114 8.11 4.48 1.33
N LEU A 115 7.11 3.84 0.71
CA LEU A 115 5.89 3.48 1.43
C LEU A 115 6.14 2.45 2.54
N SER A 116 7.01 1.46 2.31
CA SER A 116 7.41 0.50 3.35
C SER A 116 8.04 1.19 4.55
N THR A 117 8.91 2.17 4.31
CA THR A 117 9.55 2.96 5.37
C THR A 117 8.53 3.79 6.16
N GLU A 118 7.60 4.45 5.48
CA GLU A 118 6.54 5.24 6.13
C GLU A 118 5.60 4.35 6.97
N PHE A 119 5.26 3.16 6.48
CA PHE A 119 4.43 2.23 7.23
C PHE A 119 5.12 1.75 8.52
N ARG A 120 6.40 1.38 8.46
CA ARG A 120 7.17 0.98 9.65
C ARG A 120 7.26 2.06 10.72
N ARG A 121 7.31 3.33 10.34
CA ARG A 121 7.32 4.45 11.29
C ARG A 121 6.00 4.62 12.05
N LYS A 122 4.91 4.04 11.55
CA LYS A 122 3.57 4.16 12.12
C LYS A 122 3.15 2.96 12.98
N GLN A 123 3.98 1.92 13.06
CA GLN A 123 3.82 0.81 14.00
C GLN A 123 4.52 1.12 15.33
#